data_AF-A0A916V0V4-F1
#
_entry.id   AF-A0A916V0V4-F1
#
_cell.length_a   1.000
_cell.length_b   1.000
_cell.length_c   1.000
_cell.angle_alpha   90.00
_cell.angle_beta   90.00
_cell.angle_gamma   90.00
#
_symmetry.space_group_name_H-M   'P 1'
#
loop_
_entity.id
_entity.type
_entity.pdbx_description
1 polymer ?
#
loop_
_entity_poly.entity_id
_entity_poly.type
_entity_poly.pdbx_seq_one_letter_code
_entity_poly.pdbx_strand_id
1 'polypeptide(L)'
;MIGGLLLSAVPGWVRILGLAAAGGAIYLLGQLHGERVAGEAHTEYVQQQAAQTVKLAKAQQVLVTKTEIEYRDRIKTIYVKGDEIEKQVPVYVTAADNAACTINAGFVRIHDSAWTGEPAGSAVESDREPAGLSLAEVGETEAANAKSCRAWREQALGLRKFYQNLMAISP
;
A
#
# COMPACT_ATOMS: atom_id res chain seq x y z
N MET A 1 13.32 54.58 63.73
CA MET A 1 12.06 54.33 64.46
C MET A 1 10.84 54.70 63.59
N ILE A 2 10.54 53.92 62.54
CA ILE A 2 9.33 54.12 61.70
C ILE A 2 8.51 52.81 61.58
N GLY A 3 9.07 51.66 62.00
CA GLY A 3 8.37 50.37 61.92
C GLY A 3 7.25 50.15 62.94
N GLY A 4 7.12 51.00 63.97
CA GLY A 4 6.18 50.77 65.07
C GLY A 4 4.76 51.32 64.88
N LEU A 5 4.54 52.29 63.98
CA LEU A 5 3.28 53.04 63.90
C LEU A 5 2.23 52.47 62.93
N LEU A 6 2.61 51.56 62.03
CA LEU A 6 1.65 50.85 61.15
C LEU A 6 1.04 49.61 61.82
N LEU A 7 1.63 49.14 62.93
CA LEU A 7 1.22 47.93 63.64
C LEU A 7 0.10 48.15 64.68
N SER A 8 -0.37 49.39 64.90
CA SER A 8 -1.45 49.70 65.85
C SER A 8 -2.79 50.09 65.20
N ALA A 9 -2.86 50.25 63.86
CA ALA A 9 -4.03 50.80 63.18
C ALA A 9 -4.97 49.77 62.52
N VAL A 10 -4.61 48.48 62.50
CA VAL A 10 -5.37 47.44 61.78
C VAL A 10 -5.88 46.38 62.76
N PRO A 11 -7.20 46.13 62.87
CA PRO A 11 -7.75 45.10 63.73
C PRO A 11 -7.15 43.71 63.44
N GLY A 12 -6.91 42.91 64.48
CA GLY A 12 -6.25 41.60 64.35
C GLY A 12 -6.94 40.65 63.37
N TRP A 13 -8.28 40.70 63.26
CA TRP A 13 -9.05 39.88 62.33
C TRP A 13 -8.79 40.24 60.85
N VAL A 14 -8.52 41.51 60.54
CA VAL A 14 -8.18 41.97 59.17
C VAL A 14 -6.82 41.42 58.75
N ARG A 15 -5.86 41.31 59.67
CA ARG A 15 -4.54 40.72 59.40
C ARG A 15 -4.64 39.23 59.09
N ILE A 16 -5.46 38.51 59.86
CA ILE A 16 -5.71 37.08 59.64
C ILE A 16 -6.36 36.86 58.27
N LEU A 17 -7.36 37.67 57.90
CA LEU A 17 -7.98 37.62 56.56
C LEU A 17 -6.98 37.93 55.45
N GLY A 18 -6.12 38.94 55.63
CA GLY A 18 -5.07 39.26 54.66
C GLY A 18 -4.08 38.11 54.45
N LEU A 19 -3.66 37.44 55.53
CA LEU A 19 -2.80 36.25 55.46
C LEU A 19 -3.51 35.06 54.80
N ALA A 20 -4.78 34.83 55.12
CA ALA A 20 -5.57 33.77 54.48
C ALA A 20 -5.75 34.03 52.98
N ALA A 21 -6.01 35.27 52.58
CA ALA A 21 -6.11 35.67 51.18
C ALA A 21 -4.77 35.50 50.45
N ALA A 22 -3.66 35.90 51.07
CA ALA A 22 -2.32 35.69 50.52
C ALA A 22 -1.99 34.20 50.35
N GLY A 23 -2.30 33.37 51.37
CA GLY A 23 -2.12 31.92 51.30
C GLY A 23 -2.96 31.27 50.19
N GLY A 24 -4.23 31.69 50.07
CA GLY A 24 -5.12 31.25 48.98
C GLY A 24 -4.60 31.65 47.60
N ALA A 25 -4.10 32.87 47.44
CA ALA A 25 -3.51 33.33 46.19
C ALA A 25 -2.25 32.53 45.80
N ILE A 26 -1.37 32.24 46.76
CA ILE A 26 -0.18 31.40 46.53
C ILE A 26 -0.59 29.99 46.11
N TYR A 27 -1.59 29.41 46.78
CA TYR A 27 -2.11 28.08 46.45
C TYR A 27 -2.68 28.03 45.03
N LEU A 28 -3.52 29.00 44.65
CA LEU A 28 -4.11 29.07 43.31
C LEU A 28 -3.05 29.28 42.23
N LEU A 29 -2.06 30.14 42.47
CA LEU A 29 -0.94 30.33 41.53
C LEU A 29 -0.09 29.07 41.40
N GLY A 30 0.12 28.33 42.51
CA GLY A 30 0.81 27.04 42.50
C GLY A 30 0.07 25.99 41.68
N GLN A 31 -1.26 25.89 41.83
CA GLN A 31 -2.10 25.00 41.02
C GLN A 31 -2.05 25.36 39.53
N LEU A 32 -2.24 26.64 39.19
CA LEU A 32 -2.18 27.12 37.81
C LEU A 32 -0.80 26.88 37.16
N HIS A 33 0.28 27.06 37.93
CA HIS A 33 1.63 26.76 37.46
C HIS A 33 1.81 25.25 37.23
N GLY A 34 1.34 24.41 38.15
CA GLY A 34 1.38 22.95 38.01
C GLY A 34 0.60 22.45 36.80
N GLU A 35 -0.62 22.94 36.58
CA GLU A 35 -1.45 22.62 35.41
C GLU A 35 -0.78 23.06 34.10
N ARG A 36 -0.14 24.23 34.07
CA ARG A 36 0.61 24.71 32.89
C ARG A 36 1.79 23.80 32.57
N VAL A 37 2.62 23.48 33.55
CA VAL A 37 3.80 22.60 33.34
C VAL A 37 3.35 21.20 32.89
N ALA A 38 2.29 20.66 33.50
CA ALA A 38 1.71 19.38 33.08
C ALA A 38 1.11 19.45 31.67
N GLY A 39 0.43 20.54 31.33
CA GLY A 39 -0.15 20.77 30.00
C GLY A 39 0.91 20.95 28.91
N GLU A 40 2.00 21.67 29.20
CA GLU A 40 3.15 21.81 28.31
C GLU A 40 3.82 20.45 28.06
N ALA A 41 4.11 19.68 29.12
CA ALA A 41 4.69 18.34 28.99
C ALA A 41 3.80 17.38 28.18
N HIS A 42 2.48 17.41 28.39
CA HIS A 42 1.55 16.62 27.60
C HIS A 42 1.49 17.06 26.13
N THR A 43 1.47 18.37 25.89
CA THR A 43 1.45 18.92 24.53
C THR A 43 2.72 18.56 23.77
N GLU A 44 3.89 18.69 24.40
CA GLU A 44 5.16 18.26 23.82
C GLU A 44 5.18 16.77 23.50
N TYR A 45 4.69 15.93 24.41
CA TYR A 45 4.57 14.49 24.18
C TYR A 45 3.68 14.17 22.97
N VAL A 46 2.49 14.77 22.89
CA VAL A 46 1.56 14.60 21.77
C VAL A 46 2.16 15.12 20.47
N GLN A 47 2.85 16.26 20.49
CA GLN A 47 3.54 16.82 19.32
C GLN A 47 4.67 15.91 18.84
N GLN A 48 5.46 15.34 19.76
CA GLN A 48 6.51 14.38 19.41
C GLN A 48 5.90 13.14 18.76
N GLN A 49 4.84 12.58 19.34
CA GLN A 49 4.14 11.42 18.77
C GLN A 49 3.60 11.74 17.38
N ALA A 50 2.90 12.86 17.21
CA ALA A 50 2.38 13.32 15.93
C ALA A 50 3.50 13.51 14.90
N ALA A 51 4.65 14.08 15.30
CA ALA A 51 5.80 14.24 14.42
C ALA A 51 6.37 12.90 13.96
N GLN A 52 6.43 11.88 14.83
CA GLN A 52 6.85 10.53 14.43
C GLN A 52 5.84 9.88 13.47
N THR A 53 4.54 9.99 13.75
CA THR A 53 3.49 9.47 12.86
C THR A 53 3.54 10.13 11.48
N VAL A 54 3.73 11.45 11.41
CA VAL A 54 3.87 12.17 10.14
C VAL A 54 5.13 11.75 9.38
N LYS A 55 6.26 11.54 10.08
CA LYS A 55 7.50 11.04 9.45
C LYS A 55 7.29 9.65 8.85
N LEU A 56 6.65 8.74 9.59
CA LEU A 56 6.33 7.40 9.12
C LEU A 56 5.38 7.43 7.91
N ALA A 57 4.29 8.19 7.99
CA ALA A 57 3.34 8.33 6.89
C ALA A 57 4.01 8.88 5.62
N LYS A 58 4.91 9.86 5.74
CA LYS A 58 5.70 10.36 4.61
C LYS A 58 6.60 9.29 4.01
N ALA A 59 7.30 8.51 4.85
CA ALA A 59 8.16 7.42 4.38
C ALA A 59 7.34 6.35 3.64
N GLN A 60 6.17 5.99 4.17
CA GLN A 60 5.24 5.06 3.53
C GLN A 60 4.72 5.59 2.18
N GLN A 61 4.34 6.87 2.09
CA GLN A 61 3.86 7.47 0.83
C GLN A 61 4.93 7.44 -0.26
N VAL A 62 6.18 7.78 0.08
CA VAL A 62 7.32 7.72 -0.85
C VAL A 62 7.56 6.28 -1.30
N LEU A 63 7.48 5.32 -0.38
CA LEU A 63 7.63 3.91 -0.66
C LEU A 63 6.58 3.42 -1.67
N VAL A 64 5.29 3.65 -1.39
CA VAL A 64 4.17 3.26 -2.27
C VAL A 64 4.41 3.80 -3.68
N THR A 65 4.61 5.12 -3.79
CA THR A 65 4.77 5.81 -5.08
C THR A 65 5.95 5.25 -5.87
N LYS A 66 7.11 5.07 -5.20
CA LYS A 66 8.31 4.54 -5.86
C LYS A 66 8.09 3.12 -6.35
N THR A 67 7.57 2.23 -5.50
CA THR A 67 7.36 0.83 -5.88
C THR A 67 6.32 0.69 -6.99
N GLU A 68 5.27 1.49 -6.96
CA GLU A 68 4.23 1.50 -7.98
C GLU A 68 4.77 1.91 -9.34
N ILE A 69 5.53 3.01 -9.41
CA ILE A 69 6.17 3.45 -10.66
C ILE A 69 7.08 2.35 -11.20
N GLU A 70 7.94 1.76 -10.35
CA GLU A 70 8.91 0.74 -10.76
C GLU A 70 8.25 -0.47 -11.45
N TYR A 71 7.22 -1.09 -10.84
CA TYR A 71 6.61 -2.28 -11.45
C TYR A 71 5.69 -1.91 -12.62
N ARG A 72 5.00 -0.76 -12.59
CA ARG A 72 4.14 -0.33 -13.69
C ARG A 72 4.93 -0.04 -14.96
N ASP A 73 6.12 0.54 -14.86
CA ASP A 73 6.96 0.80 -16.03
C ASP A 73 7.52 -0.49 -16.65
N ARG A 74 7.83 -1.49 -15.81
CA ARG A 74 8.20 -2.84 -16.28
C ARG A 74 7.03 -3.52 -17.00
N ILE A 75 5.83 -3.42 -16.45
CA ILE A 75 4.62 -3.97 -17.07
C ILE A 75 4.36 -3.32 -18.44
N LYS A 76 4.46 -1.99 -18.57
CA LYS A 76 4.34 -1.30 -19.87
C LYS A 76 5.34 -1.86 -20.89
N THR A 77 6.59 -2.04 -20.48
CA THR A 77 7.63 -2.62 -21.35
C THR A 77 7.30 -4.05 -21.78
N ILE A 78 6.71 -4.86 -20.88
CA ILE A 78 6.26 -6.21 -21.20
C ILE A 78 5.14 -6.19 -22.22
N TYR A 79 4.15 -5.30 -22.08
CA TYR A 79 3.07 -5.18 -23.06
C TYR A 79 3.59 -4.79 -24.44
N VAL A 80 4.43 -3.75 -24.53
CA VAL A 80 5.01 -3.31 -25.82
C VAL A 80 5.76 -4.46 -26.50
N LYS A 81 6.67 -5.12 -25.78
CA LYS A 81 7.44 -6.25 -26.34
C LYS A 81 6.56 -7.46 -26.64
N GLY A 82 5.54 -7.71 -25.83
CA GLY A 82 4.60 -8.80 -26.04
C GLY A 82 3.78 -8.60 -27.30
N ASP A 83 3.28 -7.39 -27.55
CA ASP A 83 2.53 -7.04 -28.76
C ASP A 83 3.40 -7.15 -30.01
N GLU A 84 4.70 -6.81 -29.91
CA GLU A 84 5.67 -7.00 -30.99
C GLU A 84 5.93 -8.48 -31.29
N ILE A 85 5.97 -9.35 -30.27
CA ILE A 85 6.17 -10.79 -30.43
C ILE A 85 4.92 -11.45 -31.02
N GLU A 86 3.73 -11.09 -30.53
CA GLU A 86 2.45 -11.60 -31.01
C GLU A 86 2.29 -11.35 -32.52
N LYS A 87 2.64 -10.14 -33.00
CA LYS A 87 2.62 -9.79 -34.43
C LYS A 87 3.60 -10.57 -35.30
N GLN A 88 4.61 -11.21 -34.70
CA GLN A 88 5.59 -12.01 -35.43
C GLN A 88 5.12 -13.44 -35.65
N VAL A 89 4.03 -13.90 -35.01
CA VAL A 89 3.55 -15.29 -35.17
C VAL A 89 3.36 -15.68 -36.64
N PRO A 90 2.72 -14.87 -37.52
CA PRO A 90 2.56 -15.22 -38.93
C PRO A 90 3.87 -15.25 -39.75
N VAL A 91 4.95 -14.66 -39.24
CA VAL A 91 6.28 -14.73 -39.86
C VAL A 91 6.90 -16.12 -39.65
N TYR A 92 6.60 -16.76 -38.51
CA TYR A 92 7.12 -18.07 -38.13
C TYR A 92 6.15 -19.22 -38.44
N VAL A 93 4.85 -18.96 -38.50
CA VAL A 93 3.81 -19.93 -38.83
C VAL A 93 3.17 -19.51 -40.15
N THR A 94 3.55 -20.18 -41.23
CA THR A 94 3.09 -19.83 -42.57
C THR A 94 1.71 -20.41 -42.87
N ALA A 95 1.08 -19.96 -43.95
CA ALA A 95 -0.17 -20.54 -44.43
C ALA A 95 -0.04 -22.05 -44.78
N ALA A 96 1.14 -22.49 -45.22
CA ALA A 96 1.40 -23.91 -45.48
C ALA A 96 1.43 -24.72 -44.18
N ASP A 97 2.01 -24.16 -43.11
CA ASP A 97 2.04 -24.81 -41.79
C ASP A 97 0.63 -24.92 -41.20
N ASN A 98 -0.18 -23.86 -41.32
CA ASN A 98 -1.60 -23.89 -40.94
C ASN A 98 -2.39 -24.97 -41.69
N ALA A 99 -2.14 -25.15 -42.99
CA ALA A 99 -2.82 -26.18 -43.78
C ALA A 99 -2.34 -27.60 -43.44
N ALA A 100 -1.09 -27.75 -42.99
CA ALA A 100 -0.50 -29.03 -42.62
C ALA A 100 -0.84 -29.47 -41.19
N CYS A 101 -1.29 -28.55 -40.33
CA CYS A 101 -1.53 -28.81 -38.91
C CYS A 101 -2.98 -28.46 -38.51
N THR A 102 -3.81 -29.49 -38.35
CA THR A 102 -5.17 -29.34 -37.83
C THR A 102 -5.20 -29.36 -36.31
N ILE A 103 -5.80 -28.34 -35.70
CA ILE A 103 -6.12 -28.32 -34.26
C ILE A 103 -7.46 -29.04 -34.05
N ASN A 104 -7.48 -30.05 -33.18
CA ASN A 104 -8.68 -30.84 -32.90
C ASN A 104 -9.50 -30.28 -31.72
N ALA A 105 -10.80 -30.55 -31.69
CA ALA A 105 -11.71 -30.07 -30.63
C ALA A 105 -11.28 -30.51 -29.23
N GLY A 106 -10.70 -31.70 -29.10
CA GLY A 106 -10.17 -32.20 -27.83
C GLY A 106 -9.00 -31.39 -27.27
N PHE A 107 -8.14 -30.83 -28.14
CA PHE A 107 -7.05 -29.93 -27.71
C PHE A 107 -7.62 -28.65 -27.10
N VAL A 108 -8.60 -28.04 -27.75
CA VAL A 108 -9.27 -26.83 -27.24
C VAL A 108 -9.97 -27.12 -25.92
N ARG A 109 -10.70 -28.25 -25.82
CA ARG A 109 -11.42 -28.61 -24.60
C ARG A 109 -10.48 -28.78 -23.40
N ILE A 110 -9.35 -29.48 -23.56
CA ILE A 110 -8.40 -29.65 -22.45
C ILE A 110 -7.68 -28.35 -22.10
N HIS A 111 -7.38 -27.52 -23.11
CA HIS A 111 -6.82 -26.19 -22.89
C HIS A 111 -7.78 -25.31 -22.06
N ASP A 112 -9.05 -25.23 -22.44
CA ASP A 112 -10.05 -24.41 -21.74
C ASP A 112 -10.31 -24.92 -20.31
N SER A 113 -10.27 -26.24 -20.12
CA SER A 113 -10.30 -26.84 -18.79
C SER A 113 -9.13 -26.40 -17.90
N ALA A 114 -7.92 -26.26 -18.46
CA ALA A 114 -6.77 -25.75 -17.70
C ALA A 114 -6.97 -24.27 -17.28
N TRP A 115 -7.69 -23.47 -18.08
CA TRP A 115 -7.97 -22.07 -17.76
C TRP A 115 -9.16 -21.86 -16.82
N THR A 116 -10.17 -22.72 -16.90
CA THR A 116 -11.34 -22.68 -16.01
C THR A 116 -11.08 -23.38 -14.67
N GLY A 117 -10.14 -24.32 -14.63
CA GLY A 117 -9.90 -25.19 -13.48
C GLY A 117 -10.90 -26.35 -13.37
N GLU A 118 -11.81 -26.48 -14.34
CA GLU A 118 -12.83 -27.52 -14.37
C GLU A 118 -12.38 -28.71 -15.23
N PRO A 119 -12.55 -29.97 -14.78
CA PRO A 119 -12.15 -31.14 -15.56
C PRO A 119 -12.86 -31.23 -16.92
N ALA A 120 -12.13 -31.58 -17.98
CA ALA A 120 -12.67 -31.72 -19.33
C ALA A 120 -13.63 -32.91 -19.53
N GLY A 121 -13.81 -33.75 -18.51
CA GLY A 121 -14.53 -35.01 -18.60
C GLY A 121 -13.78 -36.09 -19.40
N SER A 122 -14.48 -37.18 -19.69
CA SER A 122 -13.95 -38.29 -20.50
C SER A 122 -13.82 -37.88 -21.97
N ALA A 123 -12.79 -38.37 -22.65
CA ALA A 123 -12.64 -38.21 -24.09
C ALA A 123 -13.83 -38.83 -24.85
N VAL A 124 -14.27 -38.16 -25.91
CA VAL A 124 -15.35 -38.60 -26.81
C VAL A 124 -14.89 -38.51 -28.26
N GLU A 125 -15.58 -39.19 -29.17
CA GLU A 125 -15.15 -39.26 -30.58
C GLU A 125 -15.10 -37.87 -31.25
N SER A 126 -16.04 -36.98 -30.92
CA SER A 126 -16.05 -35.61 -31.46
C SER A 126 -14.81 -34.79 -31.10
N ASP A 127 -14.00 -35.22 -30.12
CA ASP A 127 -12.71 -34.58 -29.82
C ASP A 127 -11.70 -34.71 -30.95
N ARG A 128 -11.90 -35.64 -31.87
CA ARG A 128 -11.04 -35.86 -33.04
C ARG A 128 -11.34 -34.90 -34.19
N GLU A 129 -12.51 -34.27 -34.18
CA GLU A 129 -12.94 -33.35 -35.24
C GLU A 129 -12.12 -32.06 -35.24
N PRO A 130 -11.93 -31.40 -36.41
CA PRO A 130 -11.29 -30.11 -36.49
C PRO A 130 -12.03 -29.05 -35.65
N ALA A 131 -11.29 -28.29 -34.85
CA ALA A 131 -11.84 -27.20 -34.05
C ALA A 131 -12.14 -25.92 -34.85
N GLY A 132 -11.68 -25.86 -36.12
CA GLY A 132 -11.78 -24.65 -36.94
C GLY A 132 -10.77 -23.55 -36.58
N LEU A 133 -9.80 -23.86 -35.71
CA LEU A 133 -8.68 -22.97 -35.37
C LEU A 133 -7.43 -23.35 -36.14
N SER A 134 -6.69 -22.34 -36.59
CA SER A 134 -5.38 -22.48 -37.20
C SER A 134 -4.25 -22.60 -36.16
N LEU A 135 -3.12 -23.16 -36.58
CA LEU A 135 -1.91 -23.20 -35.75
C LEU A 135 -1.42 -21.79 -35.37
N ALA A 136 -1.54 -20.82 -36.29
CA ALA A 136 -1.20 -19.42 -36.03
C ALA A 136 -2.08 -18.81 -34.93
N GLU A 137 -3.40 -19.03 -34.94
CA GLU A 137 -4.31 -18.52 -33.90
C GLU A 137 -3.97 -19.06 -32.51
N VAL A 138 -3.58 -20.35 -32.41
CA VAL A 138 -3.08 -20.93 -31.16
C VAL A 138 -1.79 -20.24 -30.72
N GLY A 139 -0.85 -19.99 -31.65
CA GLY A 139 0.40 -19.28 -31.37
C GLY A 139 0.20 -17.84 -30.91
N GLU A 140 -0.72 -17.10 -31.54
CA GLU A 140 -1.09 -15.72 -31.17
C GLU A 140 -1.72 -15.69 -29.77
N THR A 141 -2.65 -16.61 -29.50
CA THR A 141 -3.27 -16.76 -28.19
C THR A 141 -2.24 -17.05 -27.10
N GLU A 142 -1.31 -17.97 -27.35
CA GLU A 142 -0.27 -18.31 -26.39
C GLU A 142 0.72 -17.15 -26.18
N ALA A 143 1.08 -16.40 -27.23
CA ALA A 143 1.89 -15.20 -27.10
C ALA A 143 1.19 -14.13 -26.24
N ALA A 144 -0.12 -13.93 -26.44
CA ALA A 144 -0.93 -13.01 -25.65
C ALA A 144 -1.06 -13.46 -24.18
N ASN A 145 -1.20 -14.77 -23.93
CA ASN A 145 -1.22 -15.35 -22.60
C ASN A 145 0.13 -15.16 -21.89
N ALA A 146 1.23 -15.49 -22.56
CA ALA A 146 2.59 -15.31 -22.02
C ALA A 146 2.87 -13.84 -21.66
N LYS A 147 2.44 -12.89 -22.50
CA LYS A 147 2.49 -11.45 -22.24
C LYS A 147 1.77 -11.09 -20.93
N SER A 148 0.53 -11.54 -20.77
CA SER A 148 -0.29 -11.27 -19.57
C SER A 148 0.30 -11.91 -18.31
N CYS A 149 0.73 -13.17 -18.38
CA CYS A 149 1.36 -13.88 -17.26
C CYS A 149 2.65 -13.19 -16.80
N ARG A 150 3.47 -12.69 -17.73
CA ARG A 150 4.68 -11.92 -17.41
C ARG A 150 4.35 -10.59 -16.74
N ALA A 151 3.30 -9.90 -17.18
CA ALA A 151 2.85 -8.66 -16.54
C ALA A 151 2.37 -8.91 -15.10
N TRP A 152 1.53 -9.93 -14.89
CA TRP A 152 1.07 -10.31 -13.54
C TRP A 152 2.21 -10.72 -12.62
N ARG A 153 3.22 -11.42 -13.14
CA ARG A 153 4.44 -11.75 -12.39
C ARG A 153 5.16 -10.49 -11.90
N GLU A 154 5.36 -9.50 -12.75
CA GLU A 154 6.03 -8.25 -12.34
C GLU A 154 5.20 -7.49 -11.30
N GLN A 155 3.86 -7.48 -11.42
CA GLN A 155 3.00 -6.90 -10.40
C GLN A 155 3.15 -7.61 -9.05
N ALA A 156 3.11 -8.95 -9.04
CA ALA A 156 3.26 -9.74 -7.82
C ALA A 156 4.64 -9.53 -7.16
N LEU A 157 5.71 -9.46 -7.96
CA LEU A 157 7.06 -9.16 -7.47
C LEU A 157 7.17 -7.73 -6.91
N GLY A 158 6.56 -6.75 -7.59
CA GLY A 158 6.49 -5.37 -7.13
C GLY A 158 5.78 -5.23 -5.78
N LEU A 159 4.61 -5.86 -5.64
CA LEU A 159 3.83 -5.88 -4.39
C LEU A 159 4.56 -6.60 -3.26
N ARG A 160 5.24 -7.72 -3.55
CA ARG A 160 6.08 -8.42 -2.57
C ARG A 160 7.21 -7.53 -2.06
N LYS A 161 7.92 -6.85 -2.97
CA LYS A 161 9.00 -5.90 -2.62
C LYS A 161 8.46 -4.73 -1.80
N PHE A 162 7.30 -4.20 -2.19
CA PHE A 162 6.61 -3.17 -1.41
C PHE A 162 6.33 -3.62 0.02
N TYR A 163 5.71 -4.79 0.20
CA TYR A 163 5.40 -5.32 1.52
C TYR A 163 6.65 -5.54 2.38
N GLN A 164 7.71 -6.11 1.81
CA GLN A 164 8.98 -6.29 2.51
C GLN A 164 9.58 -4.97 3.00
N ASN A 165 9.55 -3.94 2.16
CA ASN A 165 10.05 -2.62 2.55
C ASN A 165 9.13 -1.93 3.56
N LEU A 166 7.83 -2.13 3.48
CA LEU A 166 6.85 -1.59 4.43
C LEU A 166 7.09 -2.13 5.84
N MET A 167 7.35 -3.44 5.95
CA MET A 167 7.72 -4.10 7.20
C MET A 167 9.04 -3.58 7.78
N ALA A 168 9.99 -3.16 6.93
CA ALA A 168 11.27 -2.62 7.39
C ALA A 168 11.15 -1.19 7.97
N ILE A 169 10.17 -0.41 7.53
CA ILE A 169 9.96 0.98 8.00
C ILE A 169 8.89 1.11 9.09
N SER A 170 8.05 0.08 9.26
CA SER A 170 6.98 0.04 10.27
C SER A 170 7.33 -1.06 11.30
N PRO A 171 8.25 -0.78 12.25
CA PRO A 171 8.65 -1.76 13.26
C PRO A 171 7.52 -2.11 14.24
#